data_AF-A0AA39R547-F1
#
_entry.id   AF-A0AA39R547-F1
#
_cell.length_a   1.000
_cell.length_b   1.000
_cell.length_c   1.000
_cell.angle_alpha   90.00
_cell.angle_beta   90.00
_cell.angle_gamma   90.00
#
_symmetry.space_group_name_H-M   'P 1'
#
loop_
_entity.id
_entity.type
_entity.pdbx_description
1 polymer ?
#
loop_
_entity_poly.entity_id
_entity_poly.type
_entity_poly.pdbx_seq_one_letter_code
_entity_poly.pdbx_strand_id
1 'polypeptide(L)'
;METPSQTPPPKGPKDRKAQYERARVTFDKTISGHYRDGKTGYKDVGVLFITWEEDDLQCKETEVDALNDLFTNEFKYSTDYYQIPSEKWQTGLMRKVSDFMWQYDSPDCLAIIYYGGHGYEGRETKKFKLAAKFEADENGDPTVFFNDIRNCARLPACDQLMIIDCCFAAKAFARESIGKRKFELLTSAAANEESVAPHFPGSFTSNLNKVLRRLLVDHPNGFSTTHLYRELYHAELKTKPQLFDQSRYSFGRIWLRPQIPAPEPREKGKSTLLELTLRLNGEPHGAVMNELATHLQYLPHTEEVRIENLHAPIDQLENFMLFVLRAQKLRPLVRRLCARRQFQKVARIVEGNDMAHPTNLMDLHLSHKHVSLFDWSSAAECPPSKRRKSSTWPPTEADGMAKRKKSCRS
;
A
#
# COMPACT_ATOMS: atom_id res chain seq x y z
N MET A 1 24.65 -11.68 37.87
CA MET A 1 23.32 -12.32 37.74
C MET A 1 22.67 -11.74 36.50
N GLU A 2 22.81 -12.42 35.37
CA GLU A 2 22.13 -12.04 34.13
C GLU A 2 20.68 -12.50 34.24
N THR A 3 19.74 -11.56 34.18
CA THR A 3 18.31 -11.85 34.08
C THR A 3 18.05 -12.55 32.75
N PRO A 4 17.41 -13.72 32.73
CA PRO A 4 17.10 -14.41 31.49
C PRO A 4 16.13 -13.54 30.68
N SER A 5 16.52 -13.26 29.43
CA SER A 5 15.68 -12.65 28.40
C SER A 5 14.40 -13.47 28.26
N GLN A 6 13.33 -13.04 28.93
CA GLN A 6 12.00 -13.61 28.76
C GLN A 6 11.55 -13.32 27.33
N THR A 7 11.60 -14.32 26.48
CA THR A 7 10.90 -14.30 25.20
C THR A 7 9.42 -14.03 25.48
N PRO A 8 8.82 -13.00 24.85
CA PRO A 8 7.41 -12.71 25.06
C PRO A 8 6.55 -13.93 24.70
N PRO A 9 5.40 -14.12 25.39
CA PRO A 9 4.55 -15.27 25.16
C PRO A 9 4.10 -15.36 23.69
N PRO A 10 3.92 -16.57 23.14
CA PRO A 10 3.53 -16.77 21.76
C PRO A 10 2.18 -16.09 21.47
N LYS A 11 2.13 -15.27 20.42
CA LYS A 11 0.94 -14.50 20.03
C LYS A 11 -0.21 -15.43 19.59
N GLY A 12 -1.44 -15.05 19.95
CA GLY A 12 -2.64 -15.77 19.54
C GLY A 12 -2.82 -15.81 18.01
N PRO A 13 -3.63 -16.74 17.47
CA PRO A 13 -3.86 -16.86 16.02
C PRO A 13 -4.41 -15.59 15.36
N LYS A 14 -5.27 -14.84 16.07
CA LYS A 14 -5.83 -13.55 15.59
C LYS A 14 -4.75 -12.47 15.45
N ASP A 15 -3.86 -12.37 16.43
CA ASP A 15 -2.77 -11.38 16.43
C ASP A 15 -1.76 -11.64 15.31
N ARG A 16 -1.49 -12.92 15.01
CA ARG A 16 -0.65 -13.36 13.90
C ARG A 16 -1.27 -13.00 12.54
N LYS A 17 -2.55 -13.30 12.31
CA LYS A 17 -3.24 -12.91 11.07
C LYS A 17 -3.21 -11.39 10.86
N ALA A 18 -3.45 -10.61 11.91
CA ALA A 18 -3.36 -9.15 11.84
C ALA A 18 -1.93 -8.64 11.59
N GLN A 19 -0.91 -9.38 12.01
CA GLN A 19 0.49 -9.05 11.72
C GLN A 19 0.87 -9.39 10.27
N TYR A 20 0.43 -10.54 9.74
CA TYR A 20 0.60 -10.87 8.32
C TYR A 20 -0.08 -9.86 7.39
N GLU A 21 -1.31 -9.46 7.70
CA GLU A 21 -1.98 -8.42 6.91
C GLU A 21 -1.25 -7.08 7.02
N ARG A 22 -0.74 -6.70 8.19
CA ARG A 22 0.12 -5.51 8.33
C ARG A 22 1.39 -5.62 7.50
N ALA A 23 2.04 -6.78 7.48
CA ALA A 23 3.25 -7.04 6.70
C ALA A 23 2.97 -6.95 5.19
N ARG A 24 1.89 -7.60 4.71
CA ARG A 24 1.43 -7.56 3.32
C ARG A 24 1.07 -6.15 2.89
N VAL A 25 0.22 -5.46 3.67
CA VAL A 25 -0.17 -4.07 3.45
C VAL A 25 1.06 -3.15 3.42
N THR A 26 2.04 -3.36 4.32
CA THR A 26 3.28 -2.57 4.32
C THR A 26 4.06 -2.79 3.03
N PHE A 27 4.27 -4.04 2.61
CA PHE A 27 4.99 -4.37 1.40
C PHE A 27 4.31 -3.82 0.15
N ASP A 28 3.04 -4.19 -0.08
CA ASP A 28 2.30 -3.83 -1.30
C ASP A 28 2.28 -2.32 -1.50
N LYS A 29 2.20 -1.56 -0.40
CA LYS A 29 2.18 -0.10 -0.44
C LYS A 29 3.53 0.54 -0.52
N THR A 30 4.58 -0.10 -0.03
CA THR A 30 5.95 0.41 -0.25
C THR A 30 6.33 0.24 -1.70
N ILE A 31 6.04 -0.93 -2.26
CA ILE A 31 6.14 -1.22 -3.69
C ILE A 31 5.28 -0.21 -4.47
N SER A 32 3.97 -0.16 -4.22
CA SER A 32 3.07 0.73 -4.98
C SER A 32 3.38 2.22 -4.78
N GLY A 33 3.83 2.63 -3.59
CA GLY A 33 4.13 4.02 -3.24
C GLY A 33 5.36 4.58 -3.97
N HIS A 34 6.27 3.70 -4.40
CA HIS A 34 7.41 4.05 -5.23
C HIS A 34 7.22 3.69 -6.71
N TYR A 35 6.32 2.75 -7.05
CA TYR A 35 5.78 2.53 -8.40
C TYR A 35 4.63 3.49 -8.78
N ARG A 36 4.40 4.54 -7.98
CA ARG A 36 3.65 5.71 -8.44
C ARG A 36 4.55 6.59 -9.32
N ASP A 37 5.13 6.02 -10.36
CA ASP A 37 5.61 6.72 -11.56
C ASP A 37 4.43 7.27 -12.39
N GLY A 38 3.40 7.79 -11.72
CA GLY A 38 2.21 8.39 -12.35
C GLY A 38 1.17 7.40 -12.89
N LYS A 39 1.37 6.07 -12.80
CA LYS A 39 0.46 5.10 -13.47
C LYS A 39 -0.80 4.72 -12.69
N THR A 40 -0.77 4.61 -11.36
CA THR A 40 -1.94 4.14 -10.56
C THR A 40 -2.36 5.14 -9.47
N GLY A 41 -3.55 5.75 -9.66
CA GLY A 41 -4.09 6.80 -8.78
C GLY A 41 -4.65 6.26 -7.48
N TYR A 42 -4.95 7.18 -6.56
CA TYR A 42 -5.88 6.88 -5.49
C TYR A 42 -7.25 6.61 -6.10
N LYS A 43 -7.94 5.59 -5.60
CA LYS A 43 -9.30 5.28 -6.01
C LYS A 43 -10.24 6.42 -5.67
N ASP A 44 -10.17 6.90 -4.42
CA ASP A 44 -10.97 7.99 -3.89
C ASP A 44 -10.07 9.02 -3.20
N VAL A 45 -10.28 10.30 -3.46
CA VAL A 45 -9.56 11.41 -2.80
C VAL A 45 -10.56 12.36 -2.17
N GLY A 46 -10.43 12.54 -0.85
CA GLY A 46 -11.22 13.46 -0.05
C GLY A 46 -10.42 14.69 0.34
N VAL A 47 -11.06 15.85 0.35
CA VAL A 47 -10.50 17.08 0.93
C VAL A 47 -11.49 17.67 1.93
N LEU A 48 -11.06 17.83 3.18
CA LEU A 48 -11.82 18.55 4.20
C LEU A 48 -11.15 19.89 4.46
N PHE A 49 -11.86 20.97 4.14
CA PHE A 49 -11.47 22.34 4.49
C PHE A 49 -12.05 22.72 5.84
N ILE A 50 -11.20 23.24 6.72
CA ILE A 50 -11.55 23.63 8.09
C ILE A 50 -11.18 25.10 8.29
N THR A 51 -12.16 25.89 8.70
CA THR A 51 -12.02 27.29 9.12
C THR A 51 -12.92 27.53 10.34
N TRP A 52 -12.99 28.76 10.85
CA TRP A 52 -13.92 29.12 11.93
C TRP A 52 -15.16 29.84 11.38
N GLU A 53 -16.31 29.70 12.05
CA GLU A 53 -17.51 30.49 11.72
C GLU A 53 -17.31 31.96 12.08
N GLU A 54 -16.77 32.23 13.26
CA GLU A 54 -16.41 33.58 13.73
C GLU A 54 -14.94 33.91 13.45
N ASP A 55 -14.51 33.74 12.20
CA ASP A 55 -13.17 34.11 11.75
C ASP A 55 -13.07 35.61 11.47
N ASP A 56 -12.08 36.28 12.07
CA ASP A 56 -11.75 37.69 11.82
C ASP A 56 -10.82 37.89 10.61
N LEU A 57 -10.29 36.81 10.02
CA LEU A 57 -9.45 36.82 8.81
C LEU A 57 -10.23 36.62 7.51
N GLN A 58 -11.52 36.22 7.60
CA GLN A 58 -12.35 35.89 6.43
C GLN A 58 -11.65 34.90 5.49
N CYS A 59 -10.97 33.87 6.04
CA CYS A 59 -10.17 32.92 5.28
C CYS A 59 -10.98 32.26 4.16
N LYS A 60 -12.25 31.93 4.48
CA LYS A 60 -13.17 31.21 3.59
C LYS A 60 -13.35 31.94 2.27
N GLU A 61 -13.95 33.12 2.32
CA GLU A 61 -14.39 33.88 1.16
C GLU A 61 -13.20 34.39 0.34
N THR A 62 -12.06 34.56 1.00
CA THR A 62 -10.91 35.22 0.42
C THR A 62 -10.03 34.28 -0.40
N GLU A 63 -9.68 33.12 0.15
CA GLU A 63 -8.67 32.24 -0.47
C GLU A 63 -9.09 30.78 -0.48
N VAL A 64 -9.81 30.32 0.55
CA VAL A 64 -10.15 28.90 0.69
C VAL A 64 -11.22 28.48 -0.32
N ASP A 65 -12.21 29.32 -0.63
CA ASP A 65 -13.22 29.01 -1.66
C ASP A 65 -12.56 28.78 -3.03
N ALA A 66 -11.58 29.62 -3.39
CA ALA A 66 -10.83 29.45 -4.63
C ALA A 66 -9.97 28.16 -4.64
N LEU A 67 -9.46 27.74 -3.48
CA LEU A 67 -8.71 26.50 -3.34
C LEU A 67 -9.65 25.28 -3.40
N ASN A 68 -10.82 25.37 -2.77
CA ASN A 68 -11.86 24.36 -2.86
C ASN A 68 -12.30 24.18 -4.33
N ASP A 69 -12.57 25.27 -5.04
CA ASP A 69 -12.91 25.22 -6.47
C ASP A 69 -11.85 24.53 -7.31
N LEU A 70 -10.56 24.76 -7.03
CA LEU A 70 -9.47 24.07 -7.69
C LEU A 70 -9.53 22.55 -7.44
N PHE A 71 -9.68 22.14 -6.18
CA PHE A 71 -9.74 20.72 -5.82
C PHE A 71 -11.00 20.02 -6.36
N THR A 72 -12.16 20.68 -6.33
CA THR A 72 -13.42 20.15 -6.86
C THR A 72 -13.43 20.11 -8.38
N ASN A 73 -13.07 21.22 -9.03
CA ASN A 73 -13.33 21.39 -10.46
C ASN A 73 -12.16 20.96 -11.34
N GLU A 74 -10.91 21.13 -10.90
CA GLU A 74 -9.74 20.78 -11.71
C GLU A 74 -9.16 19.42 -11.28
N PHE A 75 -9.05 19.16 -9.97
CA PHE A 75 -8.61 17.85 -9.46
C PHE A 75 -9.74 16.80 -9.41
N LYS A 76 -11.01 17.21 -9.48
CA LYS A 76 -12.16 16.29 -9.38
C LYS A 76 -12.19 15.49 -8.07
N TYR A 77 -11.72 16.09 -6.97
CA TYR A 77 -11.76 15.47 -5.65
C TYR A 77 -13.13 15.67 -4.99
N SER A 78 -13.48 14.77 -4.09
CA SER A 78 -14.65 14.96 -3.22
C SER A 78 -14.26 15.93 -2.11
N THR A 79 -14.79 17.14 -2.16
CA THR A 79 -14.50 18.17 -1.18
C THR A 79 -15.64 18.33 -0.18
N ASP A 80 -15.29 18.69 1.04
CA ASP A 80 -16.20 18.96 2.14
C ASP A 80 -15.67 20.19 2.91
N TYR A 81 -16.58 20.97 3.46
CA TYR A 81 -16.27 22.22 4.13
C TYR A 81 -16.85 22.22 5.54
N TYR A 82 -16.06 22.62 6.53
CA TYR A 82 -16.49 22.71 7.90
C TYR A 82 -16.00 23.99 8.56
N GLN A 83 -16.94 24.87 8.89
CA GLN A 83 -16.68 25.99 9.78
C GLN A 83 -16.88 25.51 11.22
N ILE A 84 -15.88 25.74 12.06
CA ILE A 84 -15.95 25.39 13.47
C ILE A 84 -16.87 26.43 14.14
N PRO A 85 -18.00 25.99 14.73
CA PRO A 85 -18.93 26.90 15.40
C PRO A 85 -18.38 27.37 16.73
N SER A 86 -18.86 28.52 17.22
CA SER A 86 -18.48 29.06 18.54
C SER A 86 -19.05 28.28 19.72
N GLU A 87 -20.11 27.50 19.49
CA GLU A 87 -20.66 26.58 20.48
C GLU A 87 -20.27 25.15 20.16
N LYS A 88 -19.90 24.36 21.20
CA LYS A 88 -19.51 22.95 21.04
C LYS A 88 -18.38 22.75 20.01
N TRP A 89 -17.53 23.76 19.83
CA TRP A 89 -16.45 23.81 18.83
C TRP A 89 -15.60 22.54 18.82
N GLN A 90 -15.12 22.12 19.99
CA GLN A 90 -14.23 20.97 20.10
C GLN A 90 -14.94 19.65 19.76
N THR A 91 -16.13 19.39 20.32
CA THR A 91 -16.85 18.14 20.06
C THR A 91 -17.41 18.08 18.64
N GLY A 92 -17.87 19.20 18.10
CA GLY A 92 -18.31 19.32 16.71
C GLY A 92 -17.17 19.04 15.73
N LEU A 93 -16.01 19.68 15.94
CA LEU A 93 -14.84 19.47 15.09
C LEU A 93 -14.34 18.02 15.17
N MET A 94 -14.23 17.44 16.37
CA MET A 94 -13.79 16.05 16.51
C MET A 94 -14.73 15.06 15.84
N ARG A 95 -16.05 15.30 15.91
CA ARG A 95 -17.04 14.52 15.18
C ARG A 95 -16.80 14.61 13.67
N LYS A 96 -16.72 15.82 13.12
CA LYS A 96 -16.52 16.03 11.68
C LYS A 96 -15.23 15.38 11.17
N VAL A 97 -14.12 15.57 11.88
CA VAL A 97 -12.83 14.98 11.50
C VAL A 97 -12.89 13.45 11.57
N SER A 98 -13.54 12.89 12.60
CA SER A 98 -13.70 11.43 12.73
C SER A 98 -14.58 10.86 11.61
N ASP A 99 -15.68 11.52 11.27
CA ASP A 99 -16.58 11.11 10.20
C ASP A 99 -15.87 11.15 8.84
N PHE A 100 -15.10 12.20 8.56
CA PHE A 100 -14.27 12.31 7.35
C PHE A 100 -13.20 11.21 7.30
N MET A 101 -12.49 11.00 8.39
CA MET A 101 -11.46 9.96 8.50
C MET A 101 -12.01 8.55 8.31
N TRP A 102 -13.22 8.29 8.82
CA TRP A 102 -13.96 7.05 8.61
C TRP A 102 -14.34 6.84 7.14
N GLN A 103 -14.84 7.88 6.48
CA GLN A 103 -15.25 7.82 5.07
C GLN A 103 -14.11 7.37 4.14
N TYR A 104 -12.88 7.82 4.43
CA TYR A 104 -11.70 7.48 3.64
C TYR A 104 -10.83 6.40 4.27
N ASP A 105 -11.31 5.62 5.26
CA ASP A 105 -10.53 4.57 5.93
C ASP A 105 -10.29 3.35 5.01
N SER A 106 -9.44 3.52 4.01
CA SER A 106 -9.15 2.52 2.98
C SER A 106 -7.74 2.67 2.41
N PRO A 107 -7.06 1.54 2.11
CA PRO A 107 -5.69 1.52 1.57
C PRO A 107 -5.49 2.30 0.28
N ASP A 108 -6.55 2.45 -0.52
CA ASP A 108 -6.52 3.04 -1.85
C ASP A 108 -6.97 4.51 -1.86
N CYS A 109 -7.22 5.09 -0.68
CA CYS A 109 -7.72 6.46 -0.55
C CYS A 109 -6.63 7.44 -0.09
N LEU A 110 -6.83 8.72 -0.43
CA LEU A 110 -6.09 9.86 0.11
C LEU A 110 -7.08 10.78 0.85
N ALA A 111 -6.79 11.07 2.11
CA ALA A 111 -7.52 12.06 2.90
C ALA A 111 -6.66 13.31 3.06
N ILE A 112 -7.12 14.44 2.53
CA ILE A 112 -6.47 15.73 2.67
C ILE A 112 -7.27 16.55 3.69
N ILE A 113 -6.61 17.07 4.73
CA ILE A 113 -7.20 18.08 5.62
C ILE A 113 -6.46 19.38 5.41
N TYR A 114 -7.20 20.43 5.08
CA TYR A 114 -6.69 21.80 5.05
C TYR A 114 -7.27 22.58 6.24
N TYR A 115 -6.42 23.29 6.97
CA TYR A 115 -6.85 24.28 7.96
C TYR A 115 -6.35 25.67 7.57
N GLY A 116 -7.24 26.67 7.60
CA GLY A 116 -6.90 28.09 7.50
C GLY A 116 -7.48 28.87 8.66
N GLY A 117 -6.66 29.69 9.32
CA GLY A 117 -7.09 30.55 10.43
C GLY A 117 -5.95 30.91 11.38
N HIS A 118 -6.27 31.17 12.64
CA HIS A 118 -5.27 31.49 13.65
C HIS A 118 -4.66 30.25 14.29
N GLY A 119 -3.37 30.34 14.58
CA GLY A 119 -2.62 29.33 15.32
C GLY A 119 -1.68 29.98 16.31
N TYR A 120 -1.60 29.44 17.52
CA TYR A 120 -0.66 29.92 18.53
C TYR A 120 -0.26 28.82 19.51
N GLU A 121 0.77 29.11 20.31
CA GLU A 121 1.22 28.23 21.38
C GLU A 121 0.54 28.62 22.69
N GLY A 122 -0.23 27.70 23.28
CA GLY A 122 -0.90 27.94 24.55
C GLY A 122 0.10 28.34 25.63
N ARG A 123 -0.15 29.45 26.33
CA ARG A 123 0.85 30.07 27.25
C ARG A 123 1.32 29.11 28.33
N GLU A 124 0.37 28.38 28.93
CA GLU A 124 0.61 27.43 30.01
C GLU A 124 0.99 26.04 29.50
N THR A 125 0.22 25.52 28.54
CA THR A 125 0.38 24.13 28.08
C THR A 125 1.56 23.92 27.14
N LYS A 126 2.07 25.00 26.51
CA LYS A 126 3.02 24.97 25.39
C LYS A 126 2.57 24.06 24.25
N LYS A 127 1.26 23.78 24.15
CA LYS A 127 0.67 22.99 23.09
C LYS A 127 0.16 23.91 21.99
N PHE A 128 0.30 23.45 20.76
CA PHE A 128 -0.20 24.15 19.60
C PHE A 128 -1.74 24.09 19.56
N LYS A 129 -2.36 25.26 19.44
CA LYS A 129 -3.81 25.46 19.38
C LYS A 129 -4.20 26.15 18.08
N LEU A 130 -5.36 25.77 17.55
CA LEU A 130 -6.07 26.46 16.48
C LEU A 130 -7.14 27.35 17.11
N ALA A 131 -7.41 28.50 16.52
CA ALA A 131 -8.23 29.53 17.17
C ALA A 131 -9.09 30.33 16.20
N ALA A 132 -10.24 30.79 16.68
CA ALA A 132 -11.17 31.59 15.90
C ALA A 132 -10.65 32.99 15.61
N LYS A 133 -10.00 33.62 16.59
CA LYS A 133 -9.56 35.02 16.57
C LYS A 133 -8.12 35.15 17.06
N PHE A 134 -7.50 36.30 16.77
CA PHE A 134 -6.21 36.65 17.34
C PHE A 134 -6.28 36.74 18.88
N GLU A 135 -5.22 36.35 19.59
CA GLU A 135 -5.14 36.41 21.06
C GLU A 135 -6.25 35.67 21.86
N ALA A 136 -6.85 34.64 21.27
CA ALA A 136 -7.97 33.90 21.86
C ALA A 136 -7.79 33.40 23.31
N ASP A 137 -6.56 33.07 23.73
CA ASP A 137 -6.27 32.61 25.10
C ASP A 137 -6.54 33.70 26.17
N GLU A 138 -6.47 34.99 25.82
CA GLU A 138 -6.71 36.09 26.77
C GLU A 138 -8.21 36.41 26.91
N ASN A 139 -8.96 36.28 25.82
CA ASN A 139 -10.36 36.69 25.74
C ASN A 139 -11.33 35.55 26.05
N GLY A 140 -10.83 34.33 26.24
CA GLY A 140 -11.67 33.13 26.43
C GLY A 140 -12.34 32.65 25.14
N ASP A 141 -11.80 33.04 23.98
CA ASP A 141 -12.35 32.68 22.68
C ASP A 141 -12.19 31.16 22.39
N PRO A 142 -13.03 30.61 21.50
CA PRO A 142 -12.98 29.19 21.13
C PRO A 142 -11.63 28.76 20.56
N THR A 143 -11.05 27.70 21.14
CA THR A 143 -9.75 27.14 20.72
C THR A 143 -9.77 25.62 20.73
N VAL A 144 -8.96 25.00 19.87
CA VAL A 144 -8.81 23.53 19.81
C VAL A 144 -7.35 23.13 19.79
N PHE A 145 -6.99 22.10 20.56
CA PHE A 145 -5.67 21.50 20.48
C PHE A 145 -5.52 20.72 19.18
N PHE A 146 -4.50 21.06 18.37
CA PHE A 146 -4.21 20.33 17.14
C PHE A 146 -3.96 18.83 17.38
N ASN A 147 -3.46 18.48 18.57
CA ASN A 147 -3.25 17.09 18.96
C ASN A 147 -4.52 16.24 18.94
N ASP A 148 -5.69 16.85 19.15
CA ASP A 148 -6.97 16.12 19.13
C ASP A 148 -7.32 15.72 17.69
N ILE A 149 -7.11 16.62 16.71
CA ILE A 149 -7.23 16.30 15.27
C ILE A 149 -6.25 15.19 14.90
N ARG A 150 -5.01 15.27 15.39
CA ARG A 150 -3.98 14.25 15.18
C ARG A 150 -4.42 12.87 15.70
N ASN A 151 -5.14 12.82 16.83
CA ASN A 151 -5.63 11.56 17.38
C ASN A 151 -6.61 10.86 16.44
N CYS A 152 -7.53 11.60 15.82
CA CYS A 152 -8.45 11.05 14.82
C CYS A 152 -7.68 10.49 13.60
N ALA A 153 -6.62 11.18 13.18
CA ALA A 153 -5.77 10.80 12.05
C ALA A 153 -4.90 9.54 12.27
N ARG A 154 -4.74 9.05 13.50
CA ARG A 154 -3.90 7.87 13.80
C ARG A 154 -4.49 6.55 13.33
N LEU A 155 -5.81 6.46 13.24
CA LEU A 155 -6.53 5.20 13.05
C LEU A 155 -6.75 4.79 11.59
N PRO A 156 -7.05 5.70 10.65
CA PRO A 156 -7.36 5.32 9.28
C PRO A 156 -6.19 4.63 8.56
N ALA A 157 -6.57 3.74 7.68
CA ALA A 157 -5.71 2.99 6.77
C ALA A 157 -5.67 3.63 5.38
N CYS A 158 -5.75 4.96 5.27
CA CYS A 158 -5.49 5.76 4.06
C CYS A 158 -4.22 6.60 4.15
N ASP A 159 -3.72 7.05 3.00
CA ASP A 159 -2.66 8.08 2.99
C ASP A 159 -3.28 9.42 3.40
N GLN A 160 -2.50 10.25 4.09
CA GLN A 160 -3.00 11.49 4.68
C GLN A 160 -2.07 12.66 4.38
N LEU A 161 -2.63 13.76 3.90
CA LEU A 161 -1.93 15.04 3.74
C LEU A 161 -2.62 16.09 4.60
N MET A 162 -1.92 16.62 5.60
CA MET A 162 -2.39 17.77 6.37
C MET A 162 -1.72 19.04 5.86
N ILE A 163 -2.51 20.05 5.52
CA ILE A 163 -2.05 21.37 5.10
C ILE A 163 -2.51 22.38 6.14
N ILE A 164 -1.59 23.01 6.85
CA ILE A 164 -1.89 23.93 7.96
C ILE A 164 -1.41 25.33 7.59
N ASP A 165 -2.37 26.21 7.32
CA ASP A 165 -2.13 27.63 7.05
C ASP A 165 -2.51 28.50 8.25
N CYS A 166 -1.52 28.79 9.09
CA CYS A 166 -1.63 29.70 10.22
C CYS A 166 -0.25 30.06 10.78
N CYS A 167 -0.19 31.03 11.70
CA CYS A 167 1.04 31.32 12.44
C CYS A 167 1.54 30.09 13.22
N PHE A 168 2.86 29.95 13.32
CA PHE A 168 3.54 28.87 14.03
C PHE A 168 3.14 27.46 13.58
N ALA A 169 2.64 27.30 12.35
CA ALA A 169 2.05 26.05 11.87
C ALA A 169 2.97 24.83 12.02
N ALA A 170 4.29 24.96 11.89
CA ALA A 170 5.22 23.85 12.12
C ALA A 170 5.24 23.32 13.58
N LYS A 171 4.66 24.01 14.56
CA LYS A 171 4.39 23.44 15.89
C LYS A 171 3.36 22.30 15.85
N ALA A 172 2.61 22.15 14.75
CA ALA A 172 1.81 20.98 14.45
C ALA A 172 2.66 19.72 14.18
N PHE A 173 3.97 19.83 13.99
CA PHE A 173 4.84 18.66 13.87
C PHE A 173 4.94 17.89 15.20
N ALA A 174 5.07 16.57 15.11
CA ALA A 174 5.42 15.72 16.25
C ALA A 174 6.47 14.69 15.83
N ARG A 175 7.36 14.31 16.75
CA ARG A 175 8.37 13.27 16.46
C ARG A 175 7.77 11.88 16.29
N GLU A 176 6.59 11.66 16.85
CA GLU A 176 5.87 10.40 16.74
C GLU A 176 5.35 10.20 15.32
N SER A 177 5.45 8.97 14.85
CA SER A 177 4.80 8.57 13.60
C SER A 177 3.28 8.60 13.74
N ILE A 178 2.57 9.03 12.69
CA ILE A 178 1.11 9.17 12.67
C ILE A 178 0.53 8.31 11.55
N GLY A 179 -0.67 7.78 11.81
CA GLY A 179 -1.40 6.96 10.86
C GLY A 179 -0.82 5.55 10.71
N LYS A 180 -1.55 4.72 9.97
CA LYS A 180 -1.09 3.36 9.60
C LYS A 180 -0.34 3.35 8.27
N ARG A 181 -0.15 4.51 7.65
CA ARG A 181 0.22 4.71 6.24
C ARG A 181 1.06 5.96 6.05
N LYS A 182 1.18 6.43 4.80
CA LYS A 182 1.84 7.67 4.47
C LYS A 182 1.10 8.82 5.14
N PHE A 183 1.85 9.63 5.89
CA PHE A 183 1.34 10.83 6.53
C PHE A 183 2.32 11.96 6.27
N GLU A 184 1.87 13.01 5.60
CA GLU A 184 2.65 14.22 5.36
C GLU A 184 1.95 15.45 5.93
N LEU A 185 2.74 16.36 6.49
CA LEU A 185 2.29 17.64 7.05
C LEU A 185 3.00 18.77 6.30
N LEU A 186 2.24 19.58 5.58
CA LEU A 186 2.68 20.79 4.90
C LEU A 186 2.21 22.02 5.71
N THR A 187 3.13 22.89 6.10
CA THR A 187 2.83 24.06 6.94
C THR A 187 3.22 25.36 6.24
N SER A 188 2.45 26.44 6.47
CA SER A 188 2.70 27.74 5.84
C SER A 188 3.86 28.54 6.43
N ALA A 189 4.23 28.25 7.69
CA ALA A 189 5.33 28.89 8.39
C ALA A 189 6.10 27.91 9.29
N ALA A 190 7.32 28.32 9.66
CA ALA A 190 8.14 27.65 10.65
C ALA A 190 7.56 27.80 12.08
N ALA A 191 8.13 27.06 13.05
CA ALA A 191 7.56 26.93 14.39
C ALA A 191 7.64 28.24 15.23
N ASN A 192 8.42 29.21 14.76
CA ASN A 192 8.66 30.51 15.40
C ASN A 192 8.38 31.68 14.45
N GLU A 193 7.62 31.44 13.37
CA GLU A 193 7.30 32.44 12.36
C GLU A 193 5.78 32.67 12.27
N GLU A 194 5.42 33.90 11.95
CA GLU A 194 4.05 34.31 11.68
C GLU A 194 3.78 34.28 10.17
N SER A 195 2.68 33.66 9.79
CA SER A 195 2.24 33.57 8.40
C SER A 195 1.65 34.89 7.92
N VAL A 196 1.73 35.13 6.62
CA VAL A 196 1.03 36.26 5.99
C VAL A 196 -0.46 35.98 6.00
N ALA A 197 -1.24 36.88 6.59
CA ALA A 197 -2.70 36.77 6.66
C ALA A 197 -3.35 36.72 5.27
N PRO A 198 -4.58 36.18 5.16
CA PRO A 198 -5.37 36.25 3.93
C PRO A 198 -5.51 37.68 3.41
N HIS A 199 -5.81 37.84 2.12
CA HIS A 199 -5.89 39.11 1.37
C HIS A 199 -4.55 39.76 1.03
N PHE A 200 -3.50 39.55 1.83
CA PHE A 200 -2.21 40.16 1.57
C PHE A 200 -1.48 39.46 0.41
N PRO A 201 -0.83 40.21 -0.50
CA PRO A 201 0.02 39.62 -1.52
C PRO A 201 1.08 38.73 -0.89
N GLY A 202 1.20 37.49 -1.38
CA GLY A 202 2.18 36.55 -0.83
C GLY A 202 1.63 35.66 0.30
N SER A 203 0.32 35.70 0.59
CA SER A 203 -0.31 34.72 1.47
C SER A 203 -0.06 33.29 0.98
N PHE A 204 0.04 32.35 1.92
CA PHE A 204 0.39 30.97 1.60
C PHE A 204 -0.69 30.33 0.73
N THR A 205 -1.96 30.48 1.08
CA THR A 205 -3.06 29.82 0.36
C THR A 205 -3.26 30.37 -1.06
N SER A 206 -3.11 31.68 -1.26
CA SER A 206 -3.06 32.26 -2.61
C SER A 206 -1.94 31.66 -3.48
N ASN A 207 -0.73 31.51 -2.91
CA ASN A 207 0.40 30.90 -3.62
C ASN A 207 0.24 29.40 -3.83
N LEU A 208 -0.31 28.69 -2.84
CA LEU A 208 -0.65 27.27 -2.94
C LEU A 208 -1.57 27.04 -4.14
N ASN A 209 -2.63 27.84 -4.26
CA ASN A 209 -3.55 27.78 -5.39
C ASN A 209 -2.84 28.01 -6.73
N LYS A 210 -2.03 29.08 -6.85
CA LYS A 210 -1.25 29.39 -8.06
C LYS A 210 -0.30 28.26 -8.46
N VAL A 211 0.46 27.74 -7.50
CA VAL A 211 1.46 26.69 -7.74
C VAL A 211 0.78 25.37 -8.11
N LEU A 212 -0.31 24.99 -7.43
CA LEU A 212 -1.08 23.79 -7.78
C LEU A 212 -1.64 23.86 -9.20
N ARG A 213 -2.24 24.99 -9.60
CA ARG A 213 -2.73 25.19 -10.98
C ARG A 213 -1.61 25.08 -12.01
N ARG A 214 -0.50 25.78 -11.77
CA ARG A 214 0.67 25.74 -12.66
C ARG A 214 1.20 24.31 -12.80
N LEU A 215 1.41 23.62 -11.68
CA LEU A 215 1.90 22.24 -11.68
C LEU A 215 0.92 21.28 -12.36
N LEU A 216 -0.38 21.53 -12.28
CA LEU A 216 -1.38 20.73 -12.97
C LEU A 216 -1.30 20.90 -14.49
N VAL A 217 -1.02 22.10 -14.97
CA VAL A 217 -0.79 22.40 -16.40
C VAL A 217 0.53 21.76 -16.88
N ASP A 218 1.62 21.93 -16.11
CA ASP A 218 2.95 21.43 -16.48
C ASP A 218 3.03 19.89 -16.37
N HIS A 219 2.25 19.30 -15.45
CA HIS A 219 2.23 17.86 -15.15
C HIS A 219 0.80 17.33 -15.08
N PRO A 220 0.12 17.15 -16.24
CA PRO A 220 -1.27 16.68 -16.28
C PRO A 220 -1.47 15.27 -15.72
N ASN A 221 -0.42 14.45 -15.70
CA ASN A 221 -0.43 13.11 -15.09
C ASN A 221 -0.25 13.14 -13.56
N GLY A 222 -0.09 14.32 -12.97
CA GLY A 222 0.11 14.53 -11.56
C GLY A 222 1.57 14.78 -11.16
N PHE A 223 1.74 15.17 -9.89
CA PHE A 223 3.00 15.53 -9.28
C PHE A 223 3.01 15.13 -7.80
N SER A 224 4.22 14.91 -7.25
CA SER A 224 4.35 14.59 -5.82
C SER A 224 4.20 15.84 -4.93
N THR A 225 3.81 15.65 -3.67
CA THR A 225 3.84 16.68 -2.62
C THR A 225 5.25 17.26 -2.40
N THR A 226 6.31 16.49 -2.62
CA THR A 226 7.68 17.00 -2.61
C THR A 226 7.93 17.99 -3.77
N HIS A 227 7.34 17.75 -4.94
CA HIS A 227 7.42 18.68 -6.07
C HIS A 227 6.64 19.96 -5.74
N LEU A 228 5.40 19.83 -5.25
CA LEU A 228 4.60 20.96 -4.76
C LEU A 228 5.38 21.79 -3.74
N TYR A 229 5.95 21.13 -2.72
CA TYR A 229 6.75 21.78 -1.69
C TYR A 229 7.94 22.54 -2.27
N ARG A 230 8.70 21.93 -3.19
CA ARG A 230 9.84 22.59 -3.85
C ARG A 230 9.40 23.88 -4.55
N GLU A 231 8.31 23.81 -5.30
CA GLU A 231 7.80 24.98 -6.01
C GLU A 231 7.29 26.07 -5.07
N LEU A 232 6.62 25.70 -3.98
CA LEU A 232 6.21 26.66 -2.94
C LEU A 232 7.40 27.27 -2.22
N TYR A 233 8.43 26.48 -1.93
CA TYR A 233 9.65 26.96 -1.27
C TYR A 233 10.36 28.03 -2.11
N HIS A 234 10.37 27.87 -3.43
CA HIS A 234 10.94 28.83 -4.38
C HIS A 234 9.98 29.95 -4.80
N ALA A 235 8.70 29.89 -4.42
CA ALA A 235 7.80 31.01 -4.60
C ALA A 235 8.22 32.22 -3.74
N GLU A 236 7.80 33.41 -4.15
CA GLU A 236 8.02 34.69 -3.45
C GLU A 236 7.11 34.80 -2.21
N LEU A 237 7.29 33.87 -1.28
CA LEU A 237 6.65 33.87 0.03
C LEU A 237 7.55 34.56 1.06
N LYS A 238 6.94 35.36 1.93
CA LYS A 238 7.62 35.99 3.08
C LYS A 238 8.14 34.94 4.06
N THR A 239 7.30 33.95 4.39
CA THR A 239 7.66 32.78 5.19
C THR A 239 7.91 31.59 4.30
N LYS A 240 8.82 30.70 4.71
CA LYS A 240 9.08 29.48 3.95
C LYS A 240 8.23 28.34 4.50
N PRO A 241 7.47 27.63 3.65
CA PRO A 241 6.68 26.50 4.10
C PRO A 241 7.60 25.36 4.55
N GLN A 242 7.06 24.39 5.28
CA GLN A 242 7.78 23.18 5.68
C GLN A 242 6.96 21.94 5.34
N LEU A 243 7.63 20.90 4.82
CA LEU A 243 7.02 19.60 4.55
C LEU A 243 7.67 18.55 5.45
N PHE A 244 6.85 17.89 6.26
CA PHE A 244 7.27 16.82 7.15
C PHE A 244 6.67 15.48 6.72
N ASP A 245 7.49 14.43 6.77
CA ASP A 245 7.02 13.05 6.71
C ASP A 245 6.95 12.50 8.14
N GLN A 246 5.75 12.14 8.61
CA GLN A 246 5.55 11.52 9.92
C GLN A 246 5.08 10.07 9.78
N SER A 247 5.40 9.43 8.66
CA SER A 247 5.07 8.03 8.43
C SER A 247 5.89 7.10 9.31
N ARG A 248 5.31 5.96 9.71
CA ARG A 248 6.02 4.93 10.47
C ARG A 248 7.12 4.24 9.65
N TYR A 249 6.91 4.11 8.34
CA TYR A 249 7.79 3.45 7.39
C TYR A 249 7.91 4.32 6.14
N SER A 250 8.92 4.06 5.30
CA SER A 250 9.07 4.76 4.02
C SER A 250 8.03 4.25 3.02
N PHE A 251 6.91 4.95 2.89
CA PHE A 251 5.82 4.58 1.97
C PHE A 251 5.86 5.32 0.62
N GLY A 252 7.03 5.87 0.25
CA GLY A 252 7.13 6.73 -0.93
C GLY A 252 6.59 8.14 -0.69
N ARG A 253 6.03 8.77 -1.72
CA ARG A 253 5.51 10.16 -1.67
C ARG A 253 4.02 10.18 -1.98
N ILE A 254 3.30 11.16 -1.45
CA ILE A 254 1.93 11.41 -1.88
C ILE A 254 1.97 12.04 -3.28
N TRP A 255 1.12 11.55 -4.17
CA TRP A 255 0.97 12.06 -5.54
C TRP A 255 -0.41 12.70 -5.71
N LEU A 256 -0.43 13.96 -6.10
CA LEU A 256 -1.62 14.70 -6.47
C LEU A 256 -1.79 14.63 -7.98
N ARG A 257 -3.01 14.29 -8.41
CA ARG A 257 -3.42 14.24 -9.82
C ARG A 257 -4.93 14.43 -9.92
N PRO A 258 -5.48 14.87 -11.05
CA PRO A 258 -6.91 14.82 -11.26
C PRO A 258 -7.44 13.39 -11.12
N GLN A 259 -8.58 13.24 -10.47
CA GLN A 259 -9.34 12.00 -10.56
C GLN A 259 -9.92 11.88 -11.97
N ILE A 260 -9.40 10.89 -12.68
CA ILE A 260 -9.93 10.45 -13.96
C ILE A 260 -10.72 9.18 -13.67
N PRO A 261 -11.95 9.03 -14.18
CA PRO A 261 -12.69 7.78 -14.11
C PRO A 261 -11.78 6.65 -14.60
N ALA A 262 -11.76 5.53 -13.87
CA ALA A 262 -10.90 4.40 -14.21
C ALA A 262 -11.11 4.04 -15.70
N PRO A 263 -10.06 4.09 -16.54
CA PRO A 263 -10.18 3.58 -17.90
C PRO A 263 -10.55 2.10 -17.84
N GLU A 264 -11.39 1.65 -18.78
CA GLU A 264 -11.68 0.23 -19.01
C GLU A 264 -10.36 -0.57 -18.94
N PRO A 265 -10.34 -1.73 -18.24
CA PRO A 265 -9.12 -2.50 -18.05
C PRO A 265 -8.52 -2.82 -19.41
N ARG A 266 -7.40 -2.15 -19.73
CA ARG A 266 -6.63 -2.46 -20.94
C ARG A 266 -6.17 -3.91 -20.84
N GLU A 267 -6.36 -4.68 -21.91
CA GLU A 267 -5.78 -6.01 -22.00
C GLU A 267 -4.28 -5.92 -21.69
N LYS A 268 -3.86 -6.51 -20.57
CA LYS A 268 -2.44 -6.62 -20.24
C LYS A 268 -1.77 -7.33 -21.41
N GLY A 269 -0.79 -6.67 -22.03
CA GLY A 269 0.02 -7.28 -23.09
C GLY A 269 0.68 -8.56 -22.57
N LYS A 270 1.29 -9.37 -23.46
CA LYS A 270 2.02 -10.58 -23.05
C LYS A 270 3.11 -10.24 -22.03
N SER A 271 2.80 -10.38 -20.74
CA SER A 271 3.73 -10.21 -19.64
C SER A 271 4.28 -11.58 -19.24
N THR A 272 5.60 -11.69 -19.11
CA THR A 272 6.22 -12.88 -18.52
C THR A 272 6.10 -12.76 -17.00
N LEU A 273 5.42 -13.72 -16.37
CA LEU A 273 5.32 -13.79 -14.92
C LEU A 273 6.56 -14.49 -14.35
N LEU A 274 7.22 -13.85 -13.39
CA LEU A 274 8.27 -14.46 -12.58
C LEU A 274 7.73 -14.73 -11.17
N GLU A 275 7.63 -16.00 -10.79
CA GLU A 275 7.25 -16.39 -9.43
C GLU A 275 8.51 -16.51 -8.56
N LEU A 276 8.60 -15.70 -7.50
CA LEU A 276 9.68 -15.72 -6.52
C LEU A 276 9.14 -16.23 -5.18
N THR A 277 9.63 -17.38 -4.72
CA THR A 277 9.29 -17.92 -3.40
C THR A 277 10.37 -17.56 -2.38
N LEU A 278 10.07 -16.65 -1.45
CA LEU A 278 10.93 -16.32 -0.32
C LEU A 278 10.55 -17.16 0.91
N ARG A 279 11.49 -17.95 1.42
CA ARG A 279 11.31 -18.70 2.67
C ARG A 279 11.99 -17.95 3.80
N LEU A 280 11.20 -17.54 4.79
CA LEU A 280 11.68 -16.81 5.97
C LEU A 280 11.68 -17.75 7.18
N ASN A 281 12.70 -17.62 8.02
CA ASN A 281 12.86 -18.43 9.24
C ASN A 281 11.92 -18.01 10.38
N GLY A 282 11.14 -16.95 10.19
CA GLY A 282 10.22 -16.40 11.17
C GLY A 282 9.21 -15.47 10.54
N GLU A 283 8.24 -15.03 11.34
CA GLU A 283 7.21 -14.10 10.91
C GLU A 283 7.83 -12.72 10.60
N PRO A 284 7.72 -12.21 9.36
CA PRO A 284 8.37 -10.96 8.99
C PRO A 284 7.74 -9.78 9.74
N HIS A 285 8.58 -8.92 10.28
CA HIS A 285 8.14 -7.64 10.81
C HIS A 285 7.89 -6.66 9.64
N GLY A 286 6.91 -5.77 9.78
CA GLY A 286 6.64 -4.70 8.81
C GLY A 286 7.88 -3.88 8.38
N ALA A 287 8.86 -3.64 9.26
CA ALA A 287 10.09 -2.93 8.89
C ALA A 287 10.92 -3.71 7.84
N VAL A 288 11.09 -5.02 8.05
CA VAL A 288 11.79 -5.91 7.10
C VAL A 288 11.05 -5.96 5.78
N MET A 289 9.72 -6.00 5.82
CA MET A 289 8.91 -5.99 4.60
C MET A 289 8.98 -4.66 3.85
N ASN A 290 9.05 -3.53 4.57
CA ASN A 290 9.25 -2.22 3.98
C ASN A 290 10.62 -2.13 3.29
N GLU A 291 11.68 -2.60 3.94
CA GLU A 291 13.03 -2.64 3.36
C GLU A 291 13.08 -3.54 2.11
N LEU A 292 12.55 -4.76 2.20
CA LEU A 292 12.46 -5.70 1.08
C LEU A 292 11.71 -5.07 -0.11
N ALA A 293 10.54 -4.50 0.15
CA ALA A 293 9.75 -3.81 -0.87
C ALA A 293 10.53 -2.65 -1.51
N THR A 294 11.24 -1.87 -0.70
CA THR A 294 12.08 -0.75 -1.16
C THR A 294 13.19 -1.21 -2.10
N HIS A 295 13.76 -2.40 -1.87
CA HIS A 295 14.79 -2.95 -2.76
C HIS A 295 14.20 -3.57 -4.04
N LEU A 296 13.05 -4.24 -3.94
CA LEU A 296 12.38 -4.87 -5.09
C LEU A 296 11.74 -3.85 -6.04
N GLN A 297 11.61 -2.58 -5.63
CA GLN A 297 10.99 -1.54 -6.47
C GLN A 297 11.83 -1.11 -7.67
N TYR A 298 13.14 -1.35 -7.64
CA TYR A 298 14.06 -0.90 -8.70
C TYR A 298 14.45 -2.03 -9.66
N LEU A 299 13.67 -3.11 -9.69
CA LEU A 299 13.95 -4.21 -10.59
C LEU A 299 13.71 -3.77 -12.04
N PRO A 300 14.75 -3.77 -12.89
CA PRO A 300 14.61 -3.34 -14.27
C PRO A 300 13.65 -4.26 -15.02
N HIS A 301 12.89 -3.70 -15.96
CA HIS A 301 11.92 -4.44 -16.79
C HIS A 301 10.79 -5.15 -16.02
N THR A 302 10.57 -4.80 -14.75
CA THR A 302 9.44 -5.28 -13.96
C THR A 302 8.29 -4.28 -14.05
N GLU A 303 7.13 -4.71 -14.53
CA GLU A 303 5.93 -3.87 -14.57
C GLU A 303 5.24 -3.79 -13.22
N GLU A 304 5.24 -4.89 -12.46
CA GLU A 304 4.46 -5.04 -11.25
C GLU A 304 5.08 -6.11 -10.34
N VAL A 305 5.11 -5.84 -9.03
CA VAL A 305 5.48 -6.81 -8.00
C VAL A 305 4.30 -6.93 -7.04
N ARG A 306 3.84 -8.16 -6.78
CA ARG A 306 2.73 -8.44 -5.86
C ARG A 306 3.12 -9.56 -4.90
N ILE A 307 2.66 -9.50 -3.67
CA ILE A 307 2.66 -10.67 -2.79
C ILE A 307 1.37 -11.46 -3.05
N GLU A 308 1.52 -12.66 -3.61
CA GLU A 308 0.38 -13.57 -3.76
C GLU A 308 0.08 -14.34 -2.46
N ASN A 309 1.13 -14.90 -1.84
CA ASN A 309 0.98 -15.75 -0.66
C ASN A 309 1.98 -15.36 0.44
N LEU A 310 1.49 -15.12 1.65
CA LEU A 310 2.28 -14.99 2.87
C LEU A 310 1.74 -16.01 3.88
N HIS A 311 2.47 -17.12 4.05
CA HIS A 311 2.04 -18.23 4.91
C HIS A 311 3.05 -18.47 6.03
N ALA A 312 2.54 -18.82 7.21
CA ALA A 312 3.37 -19.24 8.33
C ALA A 312 3.84 -20.69 8.11
N PRO A 313 5.14 -21.01 8.32
CA PRO A 313 5.59 -22.40 8.39
C PRO A 313 4.86 -23.21 9.46
N ILE A 314 4.39 -22.56 10.53
CA ILE A 314 3.70 -23.19 11.65
C ILE A 314 2.32 -23.70 11.25
N ASP A 315 1.61 -23.09 10.29
CA ASP A 315 0.30 -23.61 9.87
C ASP A 315 0.47 -24.94 9.11
N GLN A 316 1.57 -25.09 8.36
CA GLN A 316 1.95 -26.37 7.77
C GLN A 316 2.36 -27.38 8.85
N LEU A 317 3.07 -26.94 9.89
CA LEU A 317 3.45 -27.79 11.02
C LEU A 317 2.24 -28.21 11.86
N GLU A 318 1.27 -27.33 12.11
CA GLU A 318 0.03 -27.61 12.84
C GLU A 318 -0.86 -28.57 12.04
N ASN A 319 -1.00 -28.35 10.73
CA ASN A 319 -1.71 -29.29 9.84
C ASN A 319 -1.00 -30.64 9.76
N PHE A 320 0.34 -30.65 9.69
CA PHE A 320 1.13 -31.86 9.75
C PHE A 320 0.97 -32.57 11.10
N MET A 321 1.03 -31.85 12.22
CA MET A 321 0.85 -32.39 13.56
C MET A 321 -0.58 -32.92 13.75
N LEU A 322 -1.60 -32.20 13.28
CA LEU A 322 -3.00 -32.65 13.24
C LEU A 322 -3.15 -33.91 12.38
N PHE A 323 -2.49 -33.95 11.22
CA PHE A 323 -2.45 -35.12 10.35
C PHE A 323 -1.78 -36.31 11.05
N VAL A 324 -0.62 -36.12 11.68
CA VAL A 324 0.10 -37.15 12.44
C VAL A 324 -0.76 -37.66 13.60
N LEU A 325 -1.42 -36.76 14.35
CA LEU A 325 -2.32 -37.14 15.45
C LEU A 325 -3.55 -37.91 14.95
N ARG A 326 -4.15 -37.50 13.82
CA ARG A 326 -5.26 -38.22 13.18
C ARG A 326 -4.82 -39.57 12.64
N ALA A 327 -3.65 -39.65 12.01
CA ALA A 327 -3.06 -40.88 11.51
C ALA A 327 -2.70 -41.85 12.65
N GLN A 328 -2.26 -41.35 13.81
CA GLN A 328 -2.04 -42.15 15.01
C GLN A 328 -3.33 -42.73 15.59
N LYS A 329 -4.44 -41.99 15.56
CA LYS A 329 -5.77 -42.50 15.96
C LYS A 329 -6.32 -43.56 14.99
N LEU A 330 -5.97 -43.46 13.70
CA LEU A 330 -6.40 -44.42 12.67
C LEU A 330 -5.48 -45.64 12.57
N ARG A 331 -4.24 -45.56 13.10
CA ARG A 331 -3.24 -46.64 13.08
C ARG A 331 -3.76 -47.99 13.61
N PRO A 332 -4.53 -48.07 14.71
CA PRO A 332 -5.10 -49.34 15.19
C PRO A 332 -6.14 -49.93 14.24
N LEU A 333 -6.97 -49.07 13.63
CA LEU A 333 -8.00 -49.46 12.66
C LEU A 333 -7.37 -49.93 11.34
N VAL A 334 -6.38 -49.19 10.84
CA VAL A 334 -5.61 -49.57 9.64
C VAL A 334 -4.84 -50.85 9.89
N ARG A 335 -4.21 -51.03 11.07
CA ARG A 335 -3.58 -52.31 11.45
C ARG A 335 -4.59 -53.46 11.51
N ARG A 336 -5.78 -53.25 12.10
CA ARG A 336 -6.84 -54.28 12.11
C ARG A 336 -7.32 -54.61 10.71
N LEU A 337 -7.51 -53.62 9.84
CA LEU A 337 -7.93 -53.84 8.45
C LEU A 337 -6.85 -54.54 7.62
N CYS A 338 -5.58 -54.14 7.78
CA CYS A 338 -4.45 -54.80 7.13
C CYS A 338 -4.25 -56.22 7.65
N ALA A 339 -4.33 -56.45 8.96
CA ALA A 339 -4.28 -57.78 9.56
C ALA A 339 -5.45 -58.64 9.08
N ARG A 340 -6.67 -58.08 9.01
CA ARG A 340 -7.85 -58.80 8.51
C ARG A 340 -7.75 -59.13 7.01
N ARG A 341 -7.18 -58.25 6.20
CA ARG A 341 -6.84 -58.53 4.79
C ARG A 341 -5.72 -59.56 4.64
N GLN A 342 -4.70 -59.52 5.50
CA GLN A 342 -3.65 -60.52 5.55
C GLN A 342 -4.21 -61.89 5.97
N PHE A 343 -5.06 -61.94 6.99
CA PHE A 343 -5.79 -63.15 7.40
C PHE A 343 -6.69 -63.68 6.28
N GLN A 344 -7.41 -62.82 5.56
CA GLN A 344 -8.21 -63.24 4.40
C GLN A 344 -7.36 -63.72 3.23
N LYS A 345 -6.18 -63.14 3.00
CA LYS A 345 -5.22 -63.64 2.01
C LYS A 345 -4.64 -65.00 2.42
N VAL A 346 -4.26 -65.16 3.68
CA VAL A 346 -3.76 -66.43 4.22
C VAL A 346 -4.86 -67.50 4.23
N ALA A 347 -6.09 -67.17 4.59
CA ALA A 347 -7.23 -68.09 4.53
C ALA A 347 -7.55 -68.53 3.09
N ARG A 348 -7.45 -67.61 2.12
CA ARG A 348 -7.56 -67.95 0.68
C ARG A 348 -6.41 -68.83 0.16
N ILE A 349 -5.22 -68.71 0.75
CA ILE A 349 -4.08 -69.60 0.47
C ILE A 349 -4.29 -70.99 1.10
N VAL A 350 -5.01 -71.08 2.23
CA VAL A 350 -5.31 -72.34 2.92
C VAL A 350 -6.47 -73.11 2.28
N GLU A 351 -7.43 -72.42 1.63
CA GLU A 351 -8.61 -73.04 0.99
C GLU A 351 -8.44 -73.39 -0.50
N GLY A 352 -7.28 -73.10 -1.13
CA GLY A 352 -7.06 -73.41 -2.54
C GLY A 352 -5.59 -73.59 -2.91
N ASN A 353 -5.28 -74.74 -3.53
CA ASN A 353 -4.03 -75.03 -4.22
C ASN A 353 -3.59 -73.87 -5.12
N ASP A 354 -2.46 -73.22 -4.80
CA ASP A 354 -1.46 -72.87 -5.82
C ASP A 354 -0.12 -72.49 -5.18
N MET A 355 0.93 -73.15 -5.65
CA MET A 355 2.32 -72.90 -5.27
C MET A 355 2.80 -71.62 -5.98
N ALA A 356 2.93 -70.52 -5.23
CA ALA A 356 3.78 -69.40 -5.63
C ALA A 356 4.80 -69.12 -4.51
N HIS A 357 6.08 -69.11 -4.89
CA HIS A 357 7.22 -68.89 -4.00
C HIS A 357 7.07 -67.63 -3.13
N PRO A 358 7.63 -67.63 -1.91
CA PRO A 358 7.61 -66.46 -1.05
C PRO A 358 8.51 -65.37 -1.65
N THR A 359 7.91 -64.37 -2.31
CA THR A 359 8.61 -63.11 -2.59
C THR A 359 9.01 -62.46 -1.28
N ASN A 360 10.31 -62.17 -1.16
CA ASN A 360 10.97 -61.54 -0.04
C ASN A 360 10.18 -60.35 0.54
N LEU A 361 10.27 -60.20 1.86
CA LEU A 361 9.60 -59.19 2.68
C LEU A 361 10.05 -57.74 2.40
N MET A 362 10.85 -57.51 1.35
CA MET A 362 11.40 -56.22 0.94
C MET A 362 10.58 -55.49 -0.15
N ASP A 363 9.62 -56.16 -0.80
CA ASP A 363 8.91 -55.58 -1.96
C ASP A 363 7.54 -54.94 -1.66
N LEU A 364 7.23 -54.60 -0.41
CA LEU A 364 5.93 -54.01 -0.09
C LEU A 364 5.92 -52.86 0.92
N HIS A 365 6.85 -51.91 0.79
CA HIS A 365 6.58 -50.46 0.94
C HIS A 365 7.88 -49.67 0.87
N LEU A 366 8.14 -49.07 -0.28
CA LEU A 366 8.53 -47.66 -0.38
C LEU A 366 8.14 -47.24 -1.80
N SER A 367 6.86 -46.89 -2.01
CA SER A 367 6.56 -45.97 -3.10
C SER A 367 7.11 -44.61 -2.69
N HIS A 368 8.42 -44.42 -2.84
CA HIS A 368 8.98 -43.11 -3.03
C HIS A 368 8.34 -42.59 -4.32
N LYS A 369 7.32 -41.73 -4.20
CA LYS A 369 7.17 -40.68 -5.20
C LYS A 369 8.38 -39.79 -5.03
N HIS A 370 9.47 -40.17 -5.70
CA HIS A 370 10.55 -39.28 -6.03
C HIS A 370 9.95 -38.26 -6.98
N VAL A 371 9.44 -37.14 -6.45
CA VAL A 371 9.38 -35.93 -7.27
C VAL A 371 10.83 -35.52 -7.40
N SER A 372 11.45 -35.90 -8.51
CA SER A 372 12.77 -35.43 -8.87
C SER A 372 12.74 -33.91 -8.86
N LEU A 373 13.47 -33.32 -7.92
CA LEU A 373 14.01 -31.99 -8.12
C LEU A 373 14.73 -32.01 -9.47
N PHE A 374 14.36 -31.09 -10.35
CA PHE A 374 14.96 -30.91 -11.66
C PHE A 374 16.49 -30.91 -11.54
N ASP A 375 17.12 -31.90 -12.16
CA ASP A 375 18.56 -32.01 -12.27
C ASP A 375 19.01 -31.23 -13.51
N TRP A 376 19.73 -30.12 -13.30
CA TRP A 376 20.25 -29.25 -14.35
C TRP A 376 21.59 -29.75 -14.94
N SER A 377 22.08 -30.93 -14.58
CA SER A 377 23.39 -31.43 -15.02
C SER A 377 23.44 -31.95 -16.47
N SER A 378 22.34 -31.93 -17.23
CA SER A 378 22.32 -32.36 -18.64
C SER A 378 22.28 -31.21 -19.66
N ALA A 379 22.48 -29.97 -19.23
CA ALA A 379 22.70 -28.83 -20.12
C ALA A 379 24.18 -28.70 -20.56
N ALA A 380 24.79 -29.78 -21.05
CA ALA A 380 25.97 -29.74 -21.89
C ALA A 380 26.21 -31.15 -22.46
N GLU A 381 26.40 -31.20 -23.78
CA GLU A 381 26.93 -32.30 -24.61
C GLU A 381 25.93 -32.83 -25.66
N CYS A 382 25.83 -32.09 -26.76
CA CYS A 382 25.53 -32.69 -28.06
C CYS A 382 26.80 -33.31 -28.64
N PRO A 383 26.77 -34.58 -29.09
CA PRO A 383 27.68 -35.07 -30.11
C PRO A 383 26.95 -35.25 -31.47
N PRO A 384 27.72 -35.29 -32.58
CA PRO A 384 27.22 -34.98 -33.92
C PRO A 384 26.70 -36.22 -34.65
N SER A 385 25.57 -36.10 -35.36
CA SER A 385 25.17 -37.11 -36.34
C SER A 385 25.79 -36.81 -37.71
N LYS A 386 26.70 -37.68 -38.14
CA LYS A 386 27.27 -37.68 -39.50
C LYS A 386 26.36 -38.43 -40.47
N ARG A 387 26.22 -37.79 -41.64
CA ARG A 387 25.71 -38.21 -42.96
C ARG A 387 25.82 -39.71 -43.33
N ARG A 388 24.84 -40.18 -44.09
CA ARG A 388 25.05 -40.96 -45.32
C ARG A 388 24.10 -40.51 -46.45
N LYS A 389 24.67 -40.40 -47.65
CA LYS A 389 24.11 -40.05 -48.98
C LYS A 389 23.26 -41.25 -49.51
N SER A 390 22.45 -41.25 -50.57
CA SER A 390 22.31 -40.49 -51.84
C SER A 390 21.12 -41.05 -52.64
N SER A 391 20.40 -40.21 -53.39
CA SER A 391 19.80 -40.40 -54.74
C SER A 391 18.65 -39.38 -54.88
N THR A 392 18.33 -38.68 -55.97
CA THR A 392 18.76 -38.53 -57.36
C THR A 392 18.05 -37.25 -57.86
N TRP A 393 18.70 -36.46 -58.70
CA TRP A 393 18.18 -35.28 -59.44
C TRP A 393 17.54 -35.72 -60.80
N PRO A 394 17.02 -34.86 -61.73
CA PRO A 394 16.76 -33.40 -61.77
C PRO A 394 15.34 -33.08 -62.38
N PRO A 395 15.10 -32.06 -63.25
CA PRO A 395 14.55 -30.74 -62.90
C PRO A 395 13.27 -30.38 -63.70
N THR A 396 12.64 -29.23 -63.43
CA THR A 396 12.05 -28.38 -64.50
C THR A 396 11.66 -26.98 -64.00
N GLU A 397 12.07 -26.00 -64.79
CA GLU A 397 11.67 -24.60 -64.76
C GLU A 397 10.22 -24.41 -65.23
N ALA A 398 9.60 -23.29 -64.83
CA ALA A 398 9.08 -22.23 -65.72
C ALA A 398 7.79 -21.57 -65.22
N ASP A 399 7.85 -20.24 -65.17
CA ASP A 399 6.84 -19.26 -65.58
C ASP A 399 5.43 -19.17 -64.96
N GLY A 400 5.10 -17.95 -64.53
CA GLY A 400 4.08 -17.20 -65.26
C GLY A 400 2.81 -16.76 -64.51
N MET A 401 2.59 -15.43 -64.52
CA MET A 401 1.31 -14.69 -64.49
C MET A 401 0.44 -14.75 -63.22
N ALA A 402 0.20 -13.65 -62.51
CA ALA A 402 -0.61 -12.47 -62.88
C ALA A 402 -2.09 -12.77 -63.21
N LYS A 403 -3.01 -12.43 -62.29
CA LYS A 403 -4.16 -11.50 -62.46
C LYS A 403 -5.37 -11.81 -61.55
N ARG A 404 -5.85 -10.71 -60.93
CA ARG A 404 -7.27 -10.29 -60.72
C ARG A 404 -8.26 -11.22 -59.98
N LYS A 405 -8.87 -10.66 -58.93
CA LYS A 405 -10.34 -10.45 -58.76
C LYS A 405 -10.56 -9.41 -57.63
N LYS A 406 -11.08 -8.21 -57.95
CA LYS A 406 -12.49 -7.75 -57.75
C LYS A 406 -12.89 -7.71 -56.27
N SER A 407 -13.02 -6.56 -55.60
CA SER A 407 -14.09 -5.53 -55.69
C SER A 407 -15.53 -6.07 -55.62
N CYS A 408 -16.19 -5.80 -54.50
CA CYS A 408 -17.56 -5.25 -54.33
C CYS A 408 -17.91 -5.43 -52.84
N ARG A 409 -18.04 -4.35 -52.06
CA ARG A 409 -19.27 -3.56 -51.86
C ARG A 409 -20.44 -4.39 -51.34
N SER A 410 -20.73 -4.20 -50.06
CA SER A 410 -21.99 -3.66 -49.54
C SER A 410 -21.69 -3.03 -48.19
#